data_AF-A0A1G3KQR5-F1
#
_entry.id   AF-A0A1G3KQR5-F1
#
_cell.length_a   1.000
_cell.length_b   1.000
_cell.length_c   1.000
_cell.angle_alpha   90.00
_cell.angle_beta   90.00
_cell.angle_gamma   90.00
#
_symmetry.space_group_name_H-M   'P 1'
#
loop_
_entity.id
_entity.type
_entity.pdbx_description
1 polymer ?
#
loop_
_entity_poly.entity_id
_entity_poly.type
_entity_poly.pdbx_seq_one_letter_code
_entity_poly.pdbx_strand_id
1 'polypeptide(L)'
;MEQNMEENPSLAALIAQRAEFANQMSVRLGDACADAGGDSRQIASQLLDIILRSFEKQGLPAADAKIFDKSCVSRFGDELIPILRDILGHDVPISFLAHCIDGYWRGVRHVLQHAA
;
A
#
# COMPACT_ATOMS: atom_id res chain seq x y z
N MET A 1 27.70 -2.74 9.35
CA MET A 1 26.27 -2.76 9.71
C MET A 1 25.50 -2.98 8.41
N GLU A 2 25.41 -4.23 7.96
CA GLU A 2 24.84 -4.57 6.64
C GLU A 2 23.93 -5.79 6.78
N GLN A 3 22.98 -5.73 7.72
CA GLN A 3 22.04 -6.82 8.04
C GLN A 3 20.58 -6.47 7.73
N ASN A 4 20.29 -5.69 6.68
CA ASN A 4 18.95 -5.10 6.54
C ASN A 4 18.16 -5.48 5.27
N MET A 5 18.66 -6.37 4.41
CA MET A 5 17.93 -6.79 3.21
C MET A 5 17.69 -8.30 3.11
N GLU A 6 18.19 -9.11 4.03
CA GLU A 6 18.11 -10.59 3.97
C GLU A 6 16.97 -11.26 4.76
N GLU A 7 16.14 -10.58 5.56
CA GLU A 7 15.24 -11.30 6.49
C GLU A 7 13.81 -10.75 6.61
N ASN A 8 13.15 -10.44 5.50
CA ASN A 8 11.69 -10.31 5.54
C ASN A 8 11.04 -11.07 4.37
N PRO A 9 10.76 -12.39 4.52
CA PRO A 9 10.19 -13.20 3.46
C PRO A 9 8.82 -12.70 3.01
N SER A 10 8.05 -12.08 3.90
CA SER A 10 6.76 -11.47 3.58
C SER A 10 6.92 -10.21 2.72
N LEU A 11 7.94 -9.39 2.98
CA LEU A 11 8.26 -8.24 2.13
C LEU A 11 8.72 -8.68 0.74
N ALA A 12 9.63 -9.67 0.67
CA ALA A 12 10.11 -10.20 -0.60
C ALA A 12 8.97 -10.81 -1.43
N ALA A 13 8.07 -11.56 -0.78
CA ALA A 13 6.88 -12.11 -1.42
C ALA A 13 5.91 -11.02 -1.89
N LEU A 14 5.70 -9.96 -1.08
CA LEU A 14 4.86 -8.83 -1.48
C LEU A 14 5.44 -8.09 -2.69
N ILE A 15 6.76 -7.90 -2.74
CA ILE A 15 7.43 -7.28 -3.90
C ILE A 15 7.28 -8.16 -5.14
N ALA A 16 7.49 -9.47 -5.02
CA ALA A 16 7.33 -10.41 -6.13
C ALA A 16 5.88 -10.44 -6.66
N GLN A 17 4.90 -10.31 -5.76
CA GLN A 17 3.47 -10.36 -6.09
C GLN A 17 2.84 -8.97 -6.27
N ARG A 18 3.64 -7.93 -6.48
CA ARG A 18 3.17 -6.55 -6.60
C ARG A 18 2.12 -6.37 -7.70
N ALA A 19 2.31 -7.03 -8.84
CA ALA A 19 1.39 -6.94 -9.96
C ALA A 19 0.02 -7.58 -9.64
N GLU A 20 0.03 -8.69 -8.91
CA GLU A 20 -1.17 -9.39 -8.47
C GLU A 20 -1.90 -8.60 -7.37
N PHE A 21 -1.16 -8.03 -6.41
CA PHE A 21 -1.71 -7.13 -5.40
C PHE A 21 -2.49 -5.97 -6.03
N ALA A 22 -1.87 -5.27 -6.98
CA ALA A 22 -2.52 -4.15 -7.63
C ALA A 22 -3.77 -4.58 -8.41
N ASN A 23 -3.77 -5.79 -8.98
CA ASN A 23 -4.90 -6.35 -9.70
C ASN A 23 -6.06 -6.72 -8.78
N GLN A 24 -5.80 -7.43 -7.68
CA GLN A 24 -6.88 -7.78 -6.75
C GLN A 24 -7.41 -6.54 -6.02
N MET A 25 -6.53 -5.64 -5.61
CA MET A 25 -6.91 -4.41 -4.94
C MET A 25 -7.75 -3.52 -5.84
N SER A 26 -7.43 -3.40 -7.14
CA SER A 26 -8.23 -2.57 -8.06
C SER A 26 -9.70 -3.05 -8.14
N VAL A 27 -9.92 -4.36 -8.10
CA VAL A 27 -11.28 -4.96 -8.06
C VAL A 27 -12.00 -4.60 -6.76
N ARG A 28 -11.30 -4.56 -5.61
CA ARG A 28 -11.88 -4.21 -4.30
C ARG A 28 -12.15 -2.72 -4.12
N LEU A 29 -11.32 -1.90 -4.74
CA LEU A 29 -11.50 -0.46 -4.77
C LEU A 29 -12.73 -0.08 -5.58
N GLY A 30 -12.99 -0.79 -6.70
CA GLY A 30 -14.21 -0.60 -7.50
C GLY A 30 -14.46 0.87 -7.84
N ASP A 31 -15.71 1.31 -7.66
CA ASP A 31 -16.11 2.71 -7.87
C ASP A 31 -15.58 3.69 -6.82
N ALA A 32 -15.05 3.24 -5.68
CA ALA A 32 -14.56 4.15 -4.63
C ALA A 32 -13.38 5.04 -5.11
N CYS A 33 -12.72 4.65 -6.20
CA CYS A 33 -11.67 5.44 -6.85
C CYS A 33 -12.07 5.90 -8.26
N ALA A 34 -13.32 5.67 -8.72
CA ALA A 34 -13.76 6.06 -10.06
C ALA A 34 -13.76 7.58 -10.24
N ASP A 35 -14.11 8.34 -9.19
CA ASP A 35 -14.09 9.81 -9.21
C ASP A 35 -12.67 10.41 -9.25
N ALA A 36 -11.63 9.63 -8.95
CA ALA A 36 -10.25 10.08 -9.02
C ALA A 36 -9.74 10.20 -10.47
N GLY A 37 -10.51 9.77 -11.47
CA GLY A 37 -10.20 9.90 -12.90
C GLY A 37 -8.98 9.10 -13.36
N GLY A 38 -8.43 8.25 -12.49
CA GLY A 38 -7.27 7.39 -12.75
C GLY A 38 -7.64 5.92 -12.82
N ASP A 39 -6.77 5.12 -13.43
CA ASP A 39 -6.91 3.68 -13.46
C ASP A 39 -6.75 3.10 -12.03
N SER A 40 -7.77 2.40 -11.52
CA SER A 40 -7.80 1.87 -10.15
C SER A 40 -6.61 0.95 -9.83
N ARG A 41 -6.03 0.28 -10.84
CA ARG A 41 -4.83 -0.55 -10.67
C ARG A 41 -3.58 0.33 -10.54
N GLN A 42 -3.48 1.42 -11.29
CA GLN A 42 -2.41 2.41 -11.11
C GLN A 42 -2.48 3.04 -9.70
N ILE A 43 -3.68 3.41 -9.24
CA ILE A 43 -3.92 3.94 -7.89
C ILE A 43 -3.50 2.92 -6.83
N ALA A 44 -3.95 1.67 -6.94
CA ALA A 44 -3.55 0.60 -6.02
C ALA A 44 -2.03 0.38 -5.99
N SER A 45 -1.37 0.46 -7.16
CA SER A 45 0.08 0.32 -7.27
C SER A 45 0.84 1.47 -6.61
N GLN A 46 0.32 2.70 -6.70
CA GLN A 46 0.89 3.88 -6.03
C GLN A 46 0.70 3.82 -4.52
N LEU A 47 -0.47 3.38 -4.04
CA LEU A 47 -0.73 3.20 -2.62
C LEU A 47 0.13 2.07 -2.02
N LEU A 48 0.40 1.01 -2.77
CA LEU A 48 1.35 -0.03 -2.38
C LEU A 48 2.80 0.50 -2.32
N ASP A 49 3.20 1.38 -3.23
CA ASP A 49 4.54 2.03 -3.21
C ASP A 49 4.78 2.78 -1.89
N ILE A 50 3.74 3.42 -1.32
CA ILE A 50 3.83 4.10 -0.01
C ILE A 50 4.24 3.11 1.09
N ILE A 51 3.64 1.92 1.08
CA ILE A 51 3.93 0.86 2.04
C ILE A 51 5.38 0.38 1.86
N LEU A 52 5.78 0.05 0.62
CA LEU A 52 7.12 -0.47 0.34
C LEU A 52 8.22 0.51 0.78
N ARG A 53 8.04 1.81 0.52
CA ARG A 53 8.99 2.85 0.95
C ARG A 53 9.13 2.97 2.47
N SER A 54 8.07 2.66 3.23
CA SER A 54 8.14 2.60 4.70
C SER A 54 9.13 1.54 5.18
N PHE A 55 9.24 0.41 4.48
CA PHE A 55 10.21 -0.64 4.80
C PHE A 55 11.64 -0.24 4.41
N GLU A 56 11.81 0.50 3.33
CA GLU A 56 13.14 0.94 2.84
C GLU A 56 13.74 2.09 3.67
N LYS A 57 13.02 2.61 4.68
CA LYS A 57 13.34 3.87 5.40
C LYS A 57 13.57 5.06 4.45
N GLN A 58 13.08 4.95 3.22
CA GLN A 58 13.15 6.03 2.26
C GLN A 58 12.06 7.05 2.60
N GLY A 59 12.35 8.33 2.34
CA GLY A 59 11.37 9.40 2.53
C GLY A 59 10.07 9.08 1.80
N LEU A 60 8.95 9.46 2.41
CA LEU A 60 7.65 9.36 1.77
C LEU A 60 7.65 10.23 0.51
N PRO A 61 7.09 9.75 -0.61
CA PRO A 61 7.06 10.54 -1.82
C PRO A 61 6.24 11.81 -1.57
N ALA A 62 6.66 12.92 -2.19
CA ALA A 62 5.77 14.03 -2.46
C ALA A 62 4.75 13.53 -3.50
N ALA A 63 3.79 12.73 -3.06
CA ALA A 63 2.71 12.32 -3.93
C ALA A 63 1.85 13.54 -4.22
N ASP A 64 1.47 13.73 -5.48
CA ASP A 64 0.47 14.72 -5.86
C ASP A 64 -0.81 14.40 -5.06
N ALA A 65 -1.05 15.17 -4.00
CA ALA A 65 -2.16 14.94 -3.10
C ALA A 65 -3.52 15.10 -3.78
N LYS A 66 -3.53 15.66 -5.00
CA LYS A 66 -4.66 15.71 -5.92
C LYS A 66 -5.19 14.34 -6.36
N ILE A 67 -4.44 13.25 -6.17
CA ILE A 67 -4.72 11.96 -6.82
C ILE A 67 -5.58 11.03 -5.95
N PHE A 68 -5.64 11.21 -4.63
CA PHE A 68 -6.27 10.22 -3.75
C PHE A 68 -7.51 10.78 -3.04
N ASP A 69 -8.69 10.43 -3.55
CA ASP A 69 -9.96 10.65 -2.85
C ASP A 69 -9.96 9.98 -1.47
N LYS A 70 -10.55 10.64 -0.47
CA LYS A 70 -10.58 10.13 0.91
C LYS A 70 -11.28 8.78 1.01
N SER A 71 -12.30 8.54 0.19
CA SER A 71 -13.04 7.28 0.13
C SER A 71 -12.16 6.17 -0.44
N CYS A 72 -11.41 6.46 -1.49
CA CYS A 72 -10.43 5.55 -2.10
C CYS A 72 -9.32 5.14 -1.11
N VAL A 73 -8.76 6.11 -0.38
CA VAL A 73 -7.76 5.87 0.67
C VAL A 73 -8.32 5.01 1.80
N SER A 74 -9.51 5.35 2.31
CA SER A 74 -10.12 4.60 3.41
C SER A 74 -10.39 3.15 2.98
N ARG A 75 -10.97 2.97 1.79
CA ARG A 75 -11.27 1.66 1.21
C ARG A 75 -10.02 0.81 1.01
N PHE A 76 -8.92 1.40 0.53
CA PHE A 76 -7.65 0.70 0.39
C PHE A 76 -7.14 0.21 1.76
N GLY A 77 -7.21 1.06 2.79
CA GLY A 77 -6.79 0.70 4.14
C GLY A 77 -7.61 -0.47 4.73
N ASP A 78 -8.92 -0.47 4.50
CA ASP A 78 -9.83 -1.54 4.96
C ASP A 78 -9.56 -2.88 4.26
N GLU A 79 -9.25 -2.86 2.97
CA GLU A 79 -9.04 -4.06 2.14
C GLU A 79 -7.57 -4.55 2.16
N LEU A 80 -6.66 -3.80 2.78
CA LEU A 80 -5.23 -4.11 2.79
C LEU A 80 -4.93 -5.48 3.43
N ILE A 81 -5.48 -5.76 4.62
CA ILE A 81 -5.22 -7.01 5.34
C ILE A 81 -5.81 -8.23 4.62
N PRO A 82 -7.08 -8.21 4.17
CA PRO A 82 -7.63 -9.28 3.34
C PRO A 82 -6.76 -9.61 2.13
N ILE A 83 -6.34 -8.59 1.37
CA ILE A 83 -5.54 -8.77 0.14
C ILE A 83 -4.14 -9.31 0.47
N LEU A 84 -3.48 -8.80 1.52
CA LEU A 84 -2.18 -9.33 1.94
C LEU A 84 -2.27 -10.81 2.33
N ARG A 85 -3.36 -11.24 2.97
CA ARG A 85 -3.57 -12.65 3.32
C ARG A 85 -3.89 -13.54 2.12
N ASP A 86 -4.64 -13.02 1.15
CA ASP A 86 -4.93 -13.77 -0.09
C ASP A 86 -3.65 -14.06 -0.87
N ILE A 87 -2.76 -13.07 -0.95
CA ILE A 87 -1.55 -13.14 -1.78
C ILE A 87 -0.38 -13.83 -1.06
N LEU A 88 -0.19 -13.54 0.23
CA LEU A 88 0.95 -14.03 1.01
C LEU A 88 0.60 -15.29 1.82
N GLY A 89 -0.68 -15.66 1.88
CA GLY A 89 -1.19 -16.75 2.70
C GLY A 89 -1.60 -16.33 4.11
N HIS A 90 -2.35 -17.22 4.78
CA HIS A 90 -2.89 -17.00 6.11
C HIS A 90 -1.83 -16.93 7.22
N ASP A 91 -0.65 -17.51 6.99
CA ASP A 91 0.47 -17.56 7.95
C ASP A 91 1.35 -16.30 7.95
N VAL A 92 0.95 -15.25 7.22
CA VAL A 92 1.68 -13.99 7.22
C VAL A 92 1.83 -13.42 8.64
N PRO A 93 3.04 -13.03 9.08
CA PRO A 93 3.26 -12.54 10.43
C PRO A 93 2.41 -11.31 10.76
N ILE A 94 1.79 -11.30 11.94
CA ILE A 94 0.99 -10.15 12.42
C ILE A 94 1.83 -8.88 12.49
N SER A 95 3.11 -8.99 12.85
CA SER A 95 4.05 -7.87 12.88
C SER A 95 4.27 -7.24 11.49
N PHE A 96 4.30 -8.05 10.43
CA PHE A 96 4.41 -7.56 9.05
C PHE A 96 3.13 -6.82 8.65
N LEU A 97 1.97 -7.42 8.91
CA LEU A 97 0.67 -6.80 8.64
C LEU A 97 0.50 -5.45 9.37
N ALA A 98 0.88 -5.39 10.65
CA ALA A 98 0.85 -4.17 11.44
C ALA A 98 1.78 -3.09 10.86
N HIS A 99 2.97 -3.48 10.40
CA HIS A 99 3.91 -2.55 9.76
C HIS A 99 3.36 -2.00 8.43
N CYS A 100 2.69 -2.85 7.62
CA CYS A 100 2.04 -2.39 6.39
C CYS A 100 0.96 -1.33 6.67
N ILE A 101 0.13 -1.56 7.68
CA ILE A 101 -0.94 -0.64 8.09
C ILE A 101 -0.37 0.67 8.65
N ASP A 102 0.62 0.59 9.54
CA ASP A 102 1.26 1.78 10.11
C ASP A 102 1.96 2.62 9.03
N GLY A 103 2.77 1.96 8.19
CA GLY A 103 3.46 2.59 7.07
C GLY A 103 2.49 3.25 6.09
N TYR A 104 1.38 2.58 5.77
CA TYR A 104 0.32 3.12 4.95
C TYR A 104 -0.28 4.41 5.54
N TRP A 105 -0.80 4.36 6.77
CA TRP A 105 -1.46 5.51 7.39
C TRP A 105 -0.50 6.66 7.69
N ARG A 106 0.77 6.36 7.98
CA ARG A 106 1.81 7.38 8.13
C ARG A 106 2.10 8.05 6.79
N GLY A 107 2.19 7.27 5.72
CA GLY A 107 2.41 7.75 4.37
C GLY A 107 1.29 8.63 3.84
N VAL A 108 0.05 8.14 3.93
CA VAL A 108 -1.16 8.88 3.57
C VAL A 108 -1.26 10.18 4.35
N ARG A 109 -1.04 10.17 5.68
CA ARG A 109 -1.09 11.39 6.49
C ARG A 109 -0.06 12.42 6.03
N HIS A 110 1.15 11.99 5.69
CA HIS A 110 2.17 12.88 5.16
C HIS A 110 1.74 13.50 3.82
N VAL A 111 1.21 12.70 2.90
CA VAL A 111 0.73 13.17 1.59
C VAL A 111 -0.42 14.17 1.75
N LEU A 112 -1.41 13.85 2.59
CA LEU A 112 -2.57 14.73 2.83
C LEU A 112 -2.20 16.03 3.55
N GLN A 113 -1.15 16.03 4.40
CA GLN A 113 -0.69 17.24 5.10
C GLN A 113 0.08 18.21 4.21
N HIS A 114 0.75 17.72 3.16
CA HIS A 114 1.51 18.56 2.21
C HIS A 114 0.69 18.93 0.96
N ALA A 115 -0.60 18.61 0.98
CA ALA A 115 -1.60 18.91 -0.05
C ALA A 115 -2.20 20.33 0.04
N ALA A 116 -2.02 20.96 1.20
CA ALA A 116 -2.67 22.21 1.62
C ALA A 116 -1.69 23.38 1.56
#